data_AF-A0A7H4MJ24-F1
#
_entry.id   AF-A0A7H4MJ24-F1
#
_cell.length_a   1.000
_cell.length_b   1.000
_cell.length_c   1.000
_cell.angle_alpha   90.00
_cell.angle_beta   90.00
_cell.angle_gamma   90.00
#
_symmetry.space_group_name_H-M   'P 1'
#
loop_
_entity.id
_entity.type
_entity.pdbx_description
1 polymer ?
#
loop_
_entity_poly.entity_id
_entity_poly.type
_entity_poly.pdbx_seq_one_letter_code
_entity_poly.pdbx_strand_id
1 'polypeptide(L)' 'MPEEIIAGFHRAPADLSTSILIDRLNGRPLEWDIRNGVVQRRGRQHGIPTPLSDIIVPLLAAASDGPG' A
#
# COMPACT_ATOMS: atom_id res chain seq x y z
N MET A 1 4.99 18.36 11.71
CA MET A 1 4.04 17.95 10.64
C MET A 1 4.08 16.44 10.41
N PRO A 2 5.23 15.78 10.19
CA PRO A 2 5.31 14.32 10.19
C PRO A 2 4.80 13.67 11.49
N GLU A 3 5.09 14.29 12.62
CA GLU A 3 4.73 13.81 13.96
C GLU A 3 3.22 13.79 14.16
N GLU A 4 2.50 14.78 13.63
CA GLU A 4 1.03 14.85 13.71
C GLU A 4 0.36 13.76 12.87
N ILE A 5 0.93 13.45 11.69
CA ILE A 5 0.47 12.37 10.83
C ILE A 5 0.65 11.03 11.54
N ILE A 6 1.83 10.78 12.10
CA ILE A 6 2.13 9.56 12.86
C ILE A 6 1.20 9.45 14.08
N ALA A 7 1.03 10.54 14.83
CA ALA A 7 0.11 10.57 15.96
C ALA A 7 -1.35 10.32 15.54
N GLY A 8 -1.75 10.78 14.36
CA GLY A 8 -3.04 10.46 13.75
C GLY A 8 -3.22 8.96 13.53
N PHE A 9 -2.23 8.29 12.93
CA PHE A 9 -2.25 6.84 12.74
C PHE A 9 -2.28 6.07 14.07
N HIS A 10 -1.55 6.50 15.09
CA HIS A 10 -1.59 5.87 16.41
C HIS A 10 -2.94 6.00 17.12
N ARG A 11 -3.70 7.07 16.84
CA ARG A 11 -5.04 7.29 17.40
C ARG A 11 -6.16 6.66 16.59
N ALA A 12 -5.87 6.17 15.39
CA ALA A 12 -6.88 5.56 14.53
C ALA A 12 -7.52 4.35 15.25
N PRO A 13 -8.84 4.16 15.14
CA PRO A 13 -9.49 2.95 15.63
C PRO A 13 -8.85 1.69 15.04
N ALA A 14 -8.72 0.63 15.84
CA ALA A 14 -8.12 -0.62 15.37
C ALA A 14 -8.92 -1.29 14.25
N ASP A 15 -10.22 -1.00 14.16
CA ASP A 15 -11.15 -1.48 13.15
C ASP A 15 -11.32 -0.51 11.97
N LEU A 16 -10.52 0.56 11.91
CA LEU A 16 -10.56 1.49 10.78
C LEU A 16 -10.13 0.76 9.51
N SER A 17 -11.06 0.66 8.55
CA SER A 17 -10.81 0.05 7.25
C SER A 17 -10.36 1.08 6.20
N THR A 18 -9.88 0.58 5.08
CA THR A 18 -9.51 1.37 3.90
C THR A 18 -10.20 0.80 2.66
N SER A 19 -10.38 1.61 1.62
CA SER A 19 -11.01 1.13 0.37
C SER A 19 -10.31 -0.09 -0.21
N ILE A 20 -8.97 -0.13 -0.18
CA ILE A 20 -8.19 -1.27 -0.69
C ILE A 20 -8.43 -2.56 0.11
N LEU A 21 -8.66 -2.47 1.44
CA LEU A 21 -9.03 -3.63 2.25
C LEU A 21 -10.44 -4.10 1.90
N ILE A 22 -11.38 -3.17 1.73
CA ILE A 22 -12.76 -3.49 1.33
C ILE A 22 -12.80 -4.15 -0.06
N ASP A 23 -12.03 -3.65 -1.02
CA ASP A 23 -11.92 -4.26 -2.34
C ASP A 23 -11.36 -5.68 -2.26
N ARG A 24 -10.34 -5.92 -1.41
CA ARG A 24 -9.79 -7.26 -1.19
C ARG A 24 -10.79 -8.23 -0.59
N LEU A 25 -11.59 -7.79 0.37
CA LEU A 25 -12.62 -8.62 1.01
C LEU A 25 -13.76 -8.97 0.05
N ASN A 26 -14.04 -8.09 -0.92
CA ASN A 26 -15.05 -8.29 -1.95
C ASN A 26 -14.51 -8.96 -3.24
N GLY A 27 -13.25 -9.37 -3.26
CA GLY A 27 -12.63 -10.00 -4.44
C GLY A 27 -12.53 -9.09 -5.66
N ARG A 28 -12.41 -7.78 -5.46
CA ARG A 28 -12.25 -6.79 -6.53
C ARG A 28 -10.76 -6.54 -6.79
N PRO A 29 -10.37 -6.16 -8.04
CA PRO A 29 -9.00 -5.73 -8.32
C PRO A 29 -8.59 -4.56 -7.41
N LEU A 30 -7.35 -4.58 -6.94
CA LEU A 30 -6.83 -3.59 -6.01
C LEU A 30 -6.15 -2.43 -6.74
N GLU A 31 -6.26 -1.22 -6.19
CA GLU A 31 -5.51 -0.04 -6.65
C GLU A 31 -4.02 -0.07 -6.24
N TRP A 32 -3.41 -1.26 -6.18
CA TRP A 32 -2.08 -1.45 -5.61
C TRP A 32 -0.99 -0.70 -6.40
N ASP A 33 -1.10 -0.66 -7.73
CA ASP A 33 -0.05 -0.07 -8.58
C ASP A 33 -0.01 1.46 -8.49
N ILE A 34 -1.19 2.10 -8.45
CA ILE A 34 -1.28 3.56 -8.34
C ILE A 34 -1.06 4.06 -6.91
N ARG A 35 -1.42 3.27 -5.89
CA ARG A 35 -1.24 3.65 -4.47
C ARG A 35 0.14 3.31 -3.91
N ASN A 36 0.70 2.15 -4.25
CA ASN A 36 1.95 1.64 -3.67
C ASN A 36 3.05 1.48 -4.74
N GLY A 37 2.72 0.94 -5.91
CA GLY A 37 3.68 0.73 -7.01
C GLY A 37 4.34 2.03 -7.49
N VAL A 38 3.60 3.15 -7.43
CA VAL A 38 4.12 4.47 -7.80
C VAL A 38 5.34 4.89 -6.98
N VAL A 39 5.38 4.59 -5.68
CA VAL A 39 6.52 4.94 -4.81
C VAL A 39 7.77 4.19 -5.25
N GLN A 40 7.63 2.89 -5.52
CA GLN A 40 8.73 2.06 -6.01
C GLN A 40 9.26 2.53 -7.38
N ARG A 41 8.36 2.87 -8.32
CA ARG A 41 8.76 3.43 -9.62
C ARG A 41 9.49 4.77 -9.49
N ARG A 42 8.98 5.68 -8.66
CA ARG A 42 9.62 6.98 -8.42
C ARG A 42 10.95 6.83 -7.69
N GLY A 43 11.04 5.94 -6.70
CA GLY A 43 12.28 5.61 -6.02
C GLY A 43 13.37 5.19 -7.01
N ARG A 44 13.06 4.25 -7.91
CA ARG A 44 13.98 3.84 -9.00
C ARG A 44 14.39 4.99 -9.91
N GLN A 45 13.45 5.83 -10.32
CA GLN A 45 13.74 6.99 -11.19
C GLN A 45 14.71 7.99 -10.55
N HIS A 46 14.71 8.10 -9.22
CA HIS A 46 15.54 9.04 -8.48
C HIS A 46 16.73 8.41 -7.76
N GLY A 47 16.96 7.10 -7.91
CA GLY A 47 18.02 6.38 -7.20
C GLY A 47 17.81 6.27 -5.68
N ILE A 48 16.56 6.34 -5.21
CA ILE A 48 16.19 6.25 -3.80
C ILE A 48 15.72 4.81 -3.49
N PRO A 49 16.38 4.09 -2.56
CA PRO A 49 15.95 2.76 -2.14
C PRO A 49 14.56 2.77 -1.49
N THR A 50 13.71 1.80 -1.85
CA THR A 50 12.35 1.65 -1.32
C THR A 50 12.13 0.26 -0.71
N PRO A 51 12.92 -0.16 0.30
CA PRO A 51 12.96 -1.56 0.76
C PRO A 51 11.60 -2.08 1.25
N LEU A 52 10.77 -1.22 1.86
CA LEU A 52 9.42 -1.63 2.26
C LEU A 52 8.51 -1.85 1.04
N SER A 53 8.56 -0.95 0.05
CA SER A 53 7.79 -1.13 -1.19
C SER A 53 8.25 -2.35 -1.98
N ASP A 54 9.55 -2.69 -1.92
CA ASP A 54 10.09 -3.89 -2.58
C ASP A 54 9.51 -5.20 -2.03
N ILE A 55 9.02 -5.19 -0.79
CA ILE A 55 8.32 -6.33 -0.17
C ILE A 55 6.80 -6.21 -0.37
N ILE A 56 6.21 -5.05 -0.09
CA ILE A 56 4.75 -4.89 -0.04
C ILE A 56 4.12 -4.87 -1.44
N VAL A 57 4.76 -4.25 -2.43
CA VAL A 57 4.18 -4.11 -3.78
C VAL A 57 3.95 -5.48 -4.45
N PRO A 58 4.92 -6.42 -4.47
CA PRO A 58 4.67 -7.76 -5.03
C PRO A 58 3.57 -8.53 -4.30
N LEU A 59 3.47 -8.39 -2.97
CA LEU A 59 2.43 -9.07 -2.19
C LEU A 59 1.04 -8.53 -2.50
N LEU A 60 0.90 -7.20 -2.64
CA LEU A 60 -0.38 -6.60 -3.05
C LEU A 60 -0.75 -6.96 -4.48
N ALA A 61 0.22 -7.01 -5.40
CA ALA A 61 -0.01 -7.44 -6.77
C ALA A 61 -0.50 -8.90 -6.82
N ALA A 62 0.16 -9.81 -6.09
CA ALA A 62 -0.26 -11.19 -5.99
C ALA A 62 -1.64 -11.36 -5.33
N ALA A 63 -1.95 -10.54 -4.32
CA ALA A 63 -3.26 -10.56 -3.67
C ALA A 63 -4.41 -9.98 -4.52
N SER A 64 -4.08 -9.23 -5.58
CA SER A 64 -5.04 -8.64 -6.53
C SER A 64 -5.21 -9.52 -7.77
N ASP A 65 -4.10 -9.86 -8.42
CA ASP A 65 -4.05 -10.34 -9.80
C ASP A 65 -3.46 -11.76 -9.91
N GLY A 66 -3.06 -12.34 -8.77
CA GLY A 66 -2.44 -13.67 -8.71
C GLY A 66 -3.42 -14.81 -9.03
N PRO A 67 -2.90 -16.00 -9.35
CA PRO A 67 -3.71 -17.16 -9.76
C PRO A 67 -4.45 -17.87 -8.60
N GLY A 68 -4.53 -17.25 -7.41
CA GLY A 68 -5.01 -17.87 -6.17
C GLY A 68 -6.21 -17.15 -5.55
#